data_AF-A0A8J3R4D2-F1
#
_entry.id   AF-A0A8J3R4D2-F1
#
_cell.length_a   1.000
_cell.length_b   1.000
_cell.length_c   1.000
_cell.angle_alpha   90.00
_cell.angle_beta   90.00
_cell.angle_gamma   90.00
#
_symmetry.space_group_name_H-M   'P 1'
#
loop_
_entity.id
_entity.type
_entity.pdbx_description
1 polymer ?
#
loop_
_entity_poly.entity_id
_entity_poly.type
_entity_poly.pdbx_seq_one_letter_code
_entity_poly.pdbx_strand_id
1 'polypeptide(L)' 'MGPDGYEIEPARRGGRQVLRIRHHGRLVADCLSVEEVARHVDLADLCEVIPFPGRNGDARTAAR' A
#
# COMPACT_ATOMS: atom_id res chain seq x y z
N MET A 1 -1.22 -4.91 -5.73
CA MET A 1 -0.26 -5.94 -5.26
C MET A 1 1.13 -5.39 -5.44
N GLY A 2 1.98 -5.46 -4.40
CA GLY A 2 3.40 -5.23 -4.55
C GLY A 2 4.06 -6.32 -5.42
N PRO A 3 5.29 -6.11 -5.92
CA PRO A 3 6.00 -7.06 -6.78
C PRO A 3 6.16 -8.45 -6.15
N ASP A 4 6.23 -8.53 -4.82
CA ASP A 4 6.42 -9.78 -4.06
C ASP A 4 5.11 -10.45 -3.62
N GLY A 5 3.96 -9.97 -4.10
CA GLY A 5 2.65 -10.57 -3.82
C GLY A 5 2.10 -10.24 -2.43
N TYR A 6 2.68 -9.26 -1.74
CA TYR A 6 2.11 -8.68 -0.53
C TYR A 6 1.03 -7.65 -0.86
N GLU A 7 -0.01 -7.66 -0.02
CA GLU A 7 -1.13 -6.73 -0.04
C GLU A 7 -1.37 -6.23 1.38
N ILE A 8 -1.59 -4.93 1.52
CA ILE A 8 -1.92 -4.32 2.81
C ILE A 8 -3.18 -3.51 2.66
N GLU A 9 -4.18 -3.85 3.45
CA GLU A 9 -5.51 -3.24 3.37
C GLU A 9 -5.99 -2.80 4.76
N PRO A 10 -6.72 -1.68 4.87
CA PRO A 10 -7.44 -1.36 6.09
C PRO A 10 -8.48 -2.46 6.41
N ALA A 11 -8.49 -2.94 7.65
CA ALA A 11 -9.44 -3.92 8.13
C ALA A 11 -9.97 -3.55 9.53
N ARG A 12 -10.94 -4.32 10.02
CA ARG A 12 -11.45 -4.21 11.41
C ARG A 12 -11.27 -5.52 12.16
N ARG A 13 -10.75 -5.42 13.39
CA ARG A 13 -10.62 -6.53 14.34
C ARG A 13 -11.05 -6.08 15.73
N GLY A 14 -12.04 -6.76 16.32
CA GLY A 14 -12.57 -6.40 17.64
C GLY A 14 -13.05 -4.94 17.74
N GLY A 15 -13.64 -4.40 16.66
CA GLY A 15 -14.10 -3.00 16.60
C GLY A 15 -13.01 -1.96 16.33
N ARG A 16 -11.72 -2.35 16.36
CA ARG A 16 -10.59 -1.47 16.07
C ARG A 16 -10.15 -1.58 14.61
N GLN A 17 -9.73 -0.46 14.03
CA GLN A 17 -9.11 -0.45 12.70
C GLN A 17 -7.67 -0.95 12.77
N VAL A 18 -7.29 -1.80 11.82
CA VAL A 18 -5.98 -2.46 11.73
C VAL A 18 -5.50 -2.45 10.27
N LEU A 19 -4.21 -2.69 10.05
CA LEU A 19 -3.58 -2.92 8.74
C LEU A 19 -3.44 -4.43 8.54
N ARG A 20 -4.24 -4.99 7.63
CA ARG A 20 -4.22 -6.42 7.32
C ARG A 20 -3.21 -6.71 6.22
N ILE A 21 -2.27 -7.60 6.51
CA ILE A 21 -1.26 -8.06 5.57
C ILE A 21 -1.70 -9.40 4.99
N ARG A 22 -1.72 -9.49 3.66
CA ARG A 22 -1.89 -10.73 2.91
C ARG A 22 -0.66 -11.00 2.04
N HIS A 23 -0.36 -12.28 1.86
CA HIS A 23 0.64 -12.75 0.91
C HIS A 23 -0.01 -13.82 0.03
N HIS A 24 -0.09 -13.55 -1.28
CA HIS A 24 -0.81 -14.40 -2.23
C HIS A 24 -2.23 -14.77 -1.76
N GLY A 25 -2.98 -13.78 -1.25
CA GLY A 25 -4.35 -13.95 -0.76
C GLY A 25 -4.49 -14.61 0.62
N ARG A 26 -3.40 -15.13 1.20
CA ARG A 26 -3.40 -15.72 2.55
C ARG A 26 -3.12 -14.66 3.60
N LEU A 27 -3.86 -14.71 4.71
CA LEU A 27 -3.65 -13.81 5.84
C LEU A 27 -2.30 -14.09 6.50
N VAL A 28 -1.48 -13.05 6.66
CA VAL A 28 -0.19 -13.12 7.36
C VAL A 28 -0.32 -12.52 8.76
N ALA A 29 -0.80 -11.28 8.86
CA ALA A 29 -0.92 -10.55 10.13
C ALA A 29 -1.98 -9.44 10.07
N ASP A 30 -2.50 -9.06 11.23
CA ASP A 30 -3.25 -7.82 11.44
C ASP A 30 -2.39 -6.93 12.35
N CYS A 31 -1.95 -5.78 11.84
CA CYS A 31 -1.04 -4.85 12.51
C CYS A 31 -1.78 -3.58 12.98
N LEU A 32 -1.34 -3.01 14.10
CA LEU A 32 -1.88 -1.76 14.65
C LEU A 32 -1.10 -0.52 14.24
N SER A 33 0.12 -0.69 13.71
CA SER A 33 0.99 0.40 13.27
C SER A 33 1.82 0.02 12.06
N VAL A 34 2.45 1.02 11.44
CA VAL A 34 3.35 0.83 10.30
C VAL A 34 4.65 0.12 10.74
N GLU A 35 5.12 0.37 11.96
CA GLU A 35 6.29 -0.31 12.53
C GLU A 35 6.06 -1.81 12.74
N GLU A 36 4.82 -2.22 12.97
CA GLU A 36 4.45 -3.64 12.99
C GLU A 36 4.45 -4.22 11.56
N VAL A 37 3.93 -3.48 10.58
CA VAL A 37 3.95 -3.87 9.17
C VAL A 37 5.37 -4.07 8.65
N ALA A 38 6.29 -3.16 9.00
CA ALA A 38 7.69 -3.20 8.59
C ALA A 38 8.46 -4.45 9.07
N ARG A 39 7.91 -5.20 10.03
CA ARG A 39 8.48 -6.50 10.46
C ARG A 39 8.11 -7.65 9.53
N HIS A 40 7.12 -7.46 8.67
CA HIS A 40 6.56 -8.49 7.79
C HIS A 40 6.90 -8.28 6.32
N VAL A 41 7.14 -7.03 5.92
CA VAL A 41 7.40 -6.66 4.53
C VAL A 41 8.44 -5.54 4.47
N ASP A 42 9.21 -5.50 3.38
CA ASP A 42 9.94 -4.28 3.04
C ASP A 42 8.93 -3.21 2.61
N LEU A 43 8.92 -2.08 3.33
CA LEU A 43 7.99 -0.99 3.03
C LEU A 43 8.27 -0.37 1.66
N ALA A 44 9.50 -0.47 1.14
CA ALA A 44 9.85 0.06 -0.18
C ALA A 44 9.05 -0.61 -1.30
N ASP A 45 8.72 -1.90 -1.15
CA ASP A 45 7.96 -2.68 -2.13
C ASP A 45 6.45 -2.36 -2.15
N LEU A 46 5.98 -1.62 -1.16
CA LEU A 46 4.58 -1.22 -1.04
C LEU A 46 4.27 0.11 -1.74
N CYS A 47 5.27 0.78 -2.29
CA CYS A 47 5.09 2.08 -2.92
C CYS A 47 4.24 1.93 -4.20
N GLU A 48 2.97 2.32 -4.13
CA GLU A 48 2.17 2.53 -5.33
C GLU A 48 2.49 3.91 -5.92
N VAL A 49 2.77 3.97 -7.22
CA VAL A 49 2.88 5.24 -7.93
C VAL A 49 1.48 5.73 -8.24
N ILE A 50 0.93 6.62 -7.41
CA ILE A 50 -0.27 7.36 -7.77
C ILE A 50 0.09 8.57 -8.64
N PRO A 51 -0.60 8.80 -9.77
CA PRO A 51 -0.45 10.06 -10.48
C PRO A 51 -0.90 11.19 -9.55
N PHE A 52 0.01 12.14 -9.29
CA PHE A 52 -0.35 13.36 -8.58
C PHE A 52 -1.43 14.08 -9.41
N PRO A 53 -2.57 14.47 -8.81
CA PRO A 53 -3.60 15.21 -9.55
C PRO A 53 -3.02 16.58 -9.91
N GLY A 54 -2.43 16.66 -11.11
CA GLY A 54 -1.98 17.91 -11.68
C GLY A 54 -3.18 18.84 -11.77
N ARG A 55 -3.05 20.06 -11.24
CA ARG A 55 -3.98 21.15 -11.60
C ARG A 55 -4.02 21.19 -13.14
N ASN A 56 -5.20 21.00 -13.71
CA ASN A 56 -5.49 21.16 -15.14
C ASN A 56 -4.68 22.32 -15.74
N GLY A 57 -3.55 22.02 -16.39
CA GLY A 57 -2.59 23.06 -16.78
C GLY A 57 -1.44 22.63 -17.68
N ASP A 58 -0.93 21.40 -17.57
CA ASP A 58 0.31 21.02 -18.28
C ASP A 58 0.09 20.05 -19.45
N ALA A 59 -0.95 20.28 -20.25
CA ALA A 59 -1.16 19.56 -21.51
C ALA A 59 -0.20 19.98 -22.65
N ARG A 60 1.00 20.49 -22.33
CA ARG A 60 1.88 21.07 -23.35
C ARG A 60 3.38 20.95 -23.07
N THR A 61 3.87 19.81 -22.60
CA THR A 61 5.30 19.50 -22.73
C THR A 61 5.56 17.99 -22.76
N ALA A 62 5.28 17.36 -23.90
CA ALA A 62 5.93 16.11 -24.32
C ALA A 62 5.59 15.83 -25.79
N ALA A 63 6.09 16.69 -26.67
CA ALA A 63 6.27 16.36 -28.08
C ALA A 63 7.66 16.85 -28.48
N ARG A 64 8.66 15.98 -28.32
CA ARG A 64 9.87 16.02 -29.12
C ARG A 64 10.55 14.65 -29.14
#